data_AF-A0A938JL99-F1
#
_entry.id   AF-A0A938JL99-F1
#
_cell.length_a   1.000
_cell.length_b   1.000
_cell.length_c   1.000
_cell.angle_alpha   90.00
_cell.angle_beta   90.00
_cell.angle_gamma   90.00
#
_symmetry.space_group_name_H-M   'P 1'
#
loop_
_entity.id
_entity.type
_entity.pdbx_description
1 polymer ?
#
loop_
_entity_poly.entity_id
_entity_poly.type
_entity_poly.pdbx_seq_one_letter_code
_entity_poly.pdbx_strand_id
1 'polypeptide(L)'
;MKLPRIGILAKGCDGRSIVCLIKENQIPRENIYIIGISCNGMIDVGKAQNYVCKMQEVEIISAEEKSGSILLEDEDKRKVELKKEDILTDVCECCQYTNPLIYDVLIGEEVKKNKNEQQEAFIKEFEKKPLEERWKYFQEQASKCIRCYACRQACPNCYCKECFAEQTKPKWIGVTDNISDIMFFQIGRIFHQAGRCIDCGACVRACPMGIDLRIFTYKLIKDVKEFFGYEAGISLEEAPPLATFKSDDKQEFITEP
;
A
#
# COMPACT_ATOMS: atom_id res chain seq x y z
N MET A 1 -26.98 13.02 14.37
CA MET A 1 -25.83 13.76 14.95
C MET A 1 -24.87 14.03 13.80
N LYS A 2 -24.54 15.30 13.48
CA LYS A 2 -23.55 15.59 12.42
C LYS A 2 -22.18 15.16 12.93
N LEU A 3 -21.45 14.36 12.16
CA LEU A 3 -20.07 14.00 12.49
C LEU A 3 -19.20 15.27 12.51
N PRO A 4 -18.17 15.35 13.36
CA PRO A 4 -17.25 16.48 13.35
C PRO A 4 -16.50 16.56 12.01
N ARG A 5 -16.17 17.77 11.57
CA ARG A 5 -15.31 17.97 10.39
C ARG A 5 -13.85 17.76 10.80
N ILE A 6 -13.15 16.86 10.12
CA ILE A 6 -11.77 16.45 10.44
C ILE A 6 -10.80 17.01 9.40
N GLY A 7 -9.73 17.66 9.86
CA GLY A 7 -8.61 18.07 9.00
C GLY A 7 -7.63 16.91 8.79
N ILE A 8 -7.26 16.61 7.55
CA ILE A 8 -6.35 15.51 7.19
C ILE A 8 -5.25 16.07 6.29
N LEU A 9 -4.00 15.74 6.61
CA LEU A 9 -2.87 15.95 5.70
C LEU A 9 -2.73 14.73 4.80
N ALA A 10 -2.77 14.93 3.48
CA ALA A 10 -2.77 13.85 2.51
C ALA A 10 -1.69 14.05 1.44
N LYS A 11 -0.85 13.03 1.25
CA LYS A 11 0.02 12.88 0.07
C LYS A 11 -0.77 12.22 -1.07
N GLY A 12 -0.16 12.06 -2.25
CA GLY A 12 -0.84 11.44 -3.40
C GLY A 12 -1.46 10.06 -3.12
N CYS A 13 -0.71 9.15 -2.49
CA CYS A 13 -1.23 7.83 -2.11
C CYS A 13 -2.32 7.88 -1.02
N ASP A 14 -2.23 8.82 -0.08
CA ASP A 14 -3.28 9.03 0.92
C ASP A 14 -4.56 9.53 0.23
N GLY A 15 -4.43 10.48 -0.70
CA GLY A 15 -5.54 10.99 -1.52
C GLY A 15 -6.27 9.89 -2.27
N ARG A 16 -5.54 8.95 -2.90
CA ARG A 16 -6.15 7.78 -3.56
C ARG A 16 -6.91 6.89 -2.59
N SER A 17 -6.38 6.70 -1.38
CA SER A 17 -7.06 5.92 -0.34
C SER A 17 -8.34 6.63 0.13
N ILE A 18 -8.29 7.95 0.31
CA ILE A 18 -9.45 8.79 0.64
C ILE A 18 -10.51 8.69 -0.47
N VAL A 19 -10.13 8.71 -1.75
CA VAL A 19 -11.06 8.49 -2.88
C VAL A 19 -11.76 7.15 -2.75
N CYS A 20 -11.03 6.05 -2.48
CA CYS A 20 -11.64 4.74 -2.24
C CYS A 20 -12.63 4.77 -1.07
N LEU A 21 -12.25 5.37 0.05
CA LEU A 21 -13.08 5.44 1.26
C LEU A 21 -14.35 6.27 1.06
N ILE A 22 -14.26 7.40 0.35
CA ILE A 22 -15.44 8.22 0.01
C ILE A 22 -16.37 7.42 -0.89
N LYS A 23 -15.82 6.87 -1.98
CA LYS A 23 -16.59 6.12 -2.97
C LYS A 23 -17.32 4.94 -2.37
N GLU A 24 -16.68 4.23 -1.44
CA GLU A 24 -17.29 3.09 -0.76
C GLU A 24 -18.10 3.50 0.48
N ASN A 25 -18.46 4.78 0.62
CA ASN A 25 -19.31 5.33 1.69
C ASN A 25 -18.77 5.11 3.11
N GLN A 26 -17.45 5.00 3.26
CA GLN A 26 -16.81 4.85 4.58
C GLN A 26 -16.58 6.20 5.25
N ILE A 27 -16.35 7.26 4.47
CA ILE A 27 -16.22 8.63 4.95
C ILE A 27 -17.01 9.59 4.05
N PRO A 28 -17.87 10.47 4.61
CA PRO A 28 -18.53 11.52 3.83
C PRO A 28 -17.52 12.62 3.46
N ARG A 29 -17.46 13.02 2.18
CA ARG A 29 -16.51 14.03 1.69
C ARG A 29 -16.65 15.38 2.39
N GLU A 30 -17.87 15.74 2.77
CA GLU A 30 -18.19 16.99 3.48
C GLU A 30 -17.65 17.03 4.91
N ASN A 31 -17.35 15.86 5.50
CA ASN A 31 -16.84 15.75 6.86
C ASN A 31 -15.30 15.79 6.94
N ILE A 32 -14.61 15.93 5.81
CA ILE A 32 -13.16 16.03 5.78
C ILE A 32 -12.71 17.34 5.12
N TYR A 33 -11.64 17.91 5.65
CA TYR A 33 -10.89 19.01 5.06
C TYR A 33 -9.48 18.51 4.72
N ILE A 34 -9.18 18.41 3.43
CA ILE A 34 -7.96 17.78 2.94
C ILE A 34 -6.92 18.86 2.66
N ILE A 35 -5.87 18.87 3.48
CA ILE A 35 -4.65 19.63 3.26
C ILE A 35 -3.71 18.74 2.46
N GLY A 36 -3.67 18.95 1.15
CA GLY A 36 -2.83 18.21 0.23
C GLY A 36 -1.37 18.58 0.38
N ILE A 37 -0.49 17.58 0.25
CA ILE A 37 0.96 17.73 0.25
C ILE A 37 1.51 17.10 -1.03
N SER A 38 2.20 17.90 -1.85
CA SER A 38 2.94 17.38 -3.00
C SER A 38 4.11 16.52 -2.52
N CYS A 39 4.12 15.24 -2.89
CA CYS A 39 5.04 14.24 -2.36
C CYS A 39 6.18 13.93 -3.34
N ASN A 40 7.42 14.12 -2.88
CA ASN A 40 8.64 13.72 -3.60
C ASN A 40 9.14 12.30 -3.26
N GLY A 41 8.29 11.48 -2.63
CA GLY A 41 8.62 10.14 -2.16
C GLY A 41 8.97 10.10 -0.67
N MET A 42 8.68 8.95 -0.06
CA MET A 42 9.01 8.65 1.33
C MET A 42 10.32 7.90 1.42
N ILE A 43 11.11 8.19 2.45
CA ILE A 43 12.31 7.44 2.78
C ILE A 43 11.97 6.15 3.53
N ASP A 44 12.80 5.13 3.34
CA ASP A 44 12.80 3.91 4.13
C ASP A 44 13.76 4.07 5.31
N VAL A 45 13.22 3.96 6.53
CA VAL A 45 13.99 4.13 7.77
C VAL A 45 15.03 3.03 7.93
N GLY A 46 14.74 1.79 7.50
CA GLY A 46 15.69 0.68 7.54
C GLY A 46 16.85 0.90 6.57
N LYS A 47 16.59 1.36 5.35
CA LYS A 47 17.66 1.77 4.41
C LYS A 47 18.52 2.87 5.04
N ALA A 48 17.89 3.91 5.58
CA ALA A 48 18.60 5.02 6.23
C ALA A 48 19.48 4.54 7.40
N GLN A 49 18.94 3.70 8.30
CA GLN A 49 19.68 3.12 9.43
C GLN A 49 20.85 2.25 8.97
N ASN A 50 20.70 1.48 7.88
CA ASN A 50 21.79 0.69 7.33
C ASN A 50 22.98 1.54 6.86
N TYR A 51 22.70 2.72 6.27
CA TYR A 51 23.74 3.67 5.85
C TYR A 51 24.43 4.35 7.05
N VAL A 52 23.65 4.79 8.04
CA VAL A 52 24.17 5.59 9.17
C VAL A 52 24.85 4.71 10.22
N CYS A 53 24.20 3.61 10.61
CA CYS A 53 24.55 2.87 11.81
C CYS A 53 25.33 1.58 11.53
N LYS A 54 25.45 1.14 10.26
CA LYS A 54 26.11 -0.14 9.89
C LYS A 54 25.69 -1.32 10.78
N MET A 55 24.39 -1.44 11.08
CA MET A 55 23.83 -2.45 12.01
C MET A 55 24.16 -2.26 13.51
N GLN A 56 24.60 -1.07 13.92
CA GLN A 56 24.59 -0.67 15.33
C GLN A 56 23.17 -0.21 15.72
N GLU A 57 22.74 -0.53 16.95
CA GLU A 57 21.50 -0.02 17.54
C GLU A 57 21.67 1.46 17.89
N VAL A 58 21.58 2.33 16.89
CA VAL A 58 21.68 3.79 17.05
C VAL A 58 20.43 4.43 16.47
N GLU A 59 19.76 5.27 17.26
CA GLU A 59 18.52 5.93 16.88
C GLU A 59 18.78 7.22 16.05
N ILE A 60 18.01 7.40 14.97
CA ILE A 60 17.99 8.64 14.19
C ILE A 60 17.08 9.64 14.91
N ILE A 61 17.65 10.75 15.38
CA ILE A 61 16.92 11.77 16.16
C ILE A 61 16.44 12.95 15.31
N SER A 62 17.04 13.18 14.13
CA SER A 62 16.57 14.22 13.21
C SER A 62 16.91 13.92 11.75
N ALA A 63 16.08 14.46 10.85
CA ALA A 63 16.27 14.41 9.40
C ALA A 63 15.91 15.77 8.79
N GLU A 64 16.81 16.33 7.98
CA GLU A 64 16.61 17.60 7.27
C GLU A 64 16.84 17.39 5.77
N GLU A 65 15.84 17.67 4.94
CA GLU A 65 15.96 17.58 3.48
C GLU A 65 16.51 18.90 2.89
N LYS A 66 17.61 18.81 2.13
CA LYS A 66 18.27 19.92 1.44
C LYS A 66 18.55 19.54 -0.01
N SER A 67 17.85 20.16 -0.95
CA SER A 67 18.12 20.03 -2.39
C SER A 67 18.25 18.58 -2.90
N GLY A 68 17.40 17.67 -2.43
CA GLY A 68 17.42 16.25 -2.82
C GLY A 68 18.36 15.36 -1.99
N SER A 69 19.18 15.94 -1.12
CA SER A 69 19.89 15.24 -0.05
C SER A 69 19.08 15.25 1.24
N ILE A 70 19.33 14.29 2.12
CA ILE A 70 18.81 14.25 3.49
C ILE A 70 20.00 14.16 4.44
N LEU A 71 20.08 15.14 5.33
CA LEU A 71 21.01 15.16 6.45
C LEU A 71 20.36 14.48 7.65
N LEU A 72 20.93 13.35 8.05
CA LEU A 72 20.50 12.58 9.22
C LEU A 72 21.42 12.89 10.40
N GLU A 73 20.86 13.05 11.60
CA GLU A 73 21.59 13.12 12.87
C GLU A 73 21.15 11.95 13.76
N ASP A 74 22.12 11.24 14.32
CA ASP A 74 21.90 10.17 15.28
C ASP A 74 22.04 10.63 16.74
N GLU A 75 21.70 9.76 17.70
CA GLU A 75 21.82 10.07 19.13
C GLU A 75 23.26 10.37 19.60
N ASP A 76 24.27 9.84 18.90
CA ASP A 76 25.70 10.09 19.12
C ASP A 76 26.18 11.42 18.50
N LYS A 77 25.28 12.23 17.94
CA LYS A 77 25.57 13.49 17.24
C LYS A 77 26.38 13.34 15.96
N ARG A 78 26.47 12.13 15.40
CA ARG A 78 27.04 11.92 14.07
C ARG A 78 26.05 12.42 13.02
N LYS A 79 26.60 13.04 11.98
CA LYS A 79 25.84 13.57 10.85
C LYS A 79 26.23 12.85 9.58
N VAL A 80 25.23 12.34 8.86
CA VAL A 80 25.43 11.66 7.58
C VAL A 80 24.50 12.30 6.56
N GLU A 81 25.06 12.71 5.44
CA GLU A 81 24.30 13.20 4.29
C GLU A 81 24.14 12.06 3.28
N LEU A 82 22.90 11.77 2.90
CA LEU A 82 22.56 10.76 1.91
C LEU A 82 21.73 11.39 0.80
N LYS A 83 21.85 10.88 -0.43
CA LYS A 83 20.89 11.24 -1.48
C LYS A 83 19.55 10.60 -1.15
N LYS A 84 18.47 11.36 -1.24
CA LYS A 84 17.11 10.87 -0.98
C LYS A 84 16.77 9.66 -1.85
N GLU A 85 17.19 9.69 -3.11
CA GLU A 85 16.95 8.63 -4.10
C GLU A 85 17.52 7.27 -3.67
N ASP A 86 18.65 7.25 -2.95
CA ASP A 86 19.31 6.02 -2.50
C ASP A 86 18.58 5.34 -1.33
N ILE A 87 17.70 6.07 -0.65
CA ILE A 87 16.98 5.63 0.55
C ILE A 87 15.46 5.76 0.41
N LEU A 88 14.93 5.92 -0.80
CA LEU A 88 13.48 5.88 -1.02
C LEU A 88 12.90 4.51 -0.65
N THR A 89 11.65 4.49 -0.18
CA THR A 89 10.87 3.26 -0.17
C THR A 89 10.69 2.77 -1.61
N ASP A 90 10.82 1.48 -1.87
CA ASP A 90 10.75 0.87 -3.22
C ASP A 90 9.51 1.28 -4.02
N VAL A 91 8.38 1.47 -3.33
CA VAL A 91 7.12 1.94 -3.92
C VAL A 91 7.20 3.38 -4.45
N CYS A 92 7.97 4.23 -3.79
CA CYS A 92 8.11 5.65 -4.14
C CYS A 92 9.03 5.88 -5.35
N GLU A 93 9.94 4.95 -5.65
CA GLU A 93 10.85 5.01 -6.79
C GLU A 93 10.09 5.04 -8.13
N CYS A 94 8.97 4.31 -8.21
CA CYS A 94 8.14 4.20 -9.40
C CYS A 94 6.75 4.85 -9.26
N CYS A 95 6.51 5.62 -8.19
CA CYS A 95 5.21 6.22 -7.92
C CYS A 95 4.85 7.30 -8.95
N GLN A 96 3.64 7.18 -9.52
CA GLN A 96 3.07 8.12 -10.49
C GLN A 96 2.15 9.18 -9.83
N TYR A 97 1.75 8.95 -8.58
CA TYR A 97 0.76 9.76 -7.85
C TYR A 97 1.45 10.56 -6.75
N THR A 98 2.14 11.63 -7.16
CA THR A 98 2.87 12.54 -6.27
C THR A 98 1.95 13.54 -5.58
N ASN A 99 0.89 13.97 -6.26
CA ASN A 99 -0.07 14.94 -5.73
C ASN A 99 -1.38 14.24 -5.36
N PRO A 100 -2.09 14.66 -4.30
CA PRO A 100 -3.43 14.17 -4.00
C PRO A 100 -4.39 14.50 -5.14
N LEU A 101 -5.24 13.54 -5.51
CA LEU A 101 -6.23 13.75 -6.57
C LEU A 101 -7.42 14.63 -6.14
N ILE A 102 -7.67 14.67 -4.84
CA ILE A 102 -8.67 15.53 -4.21
C ILE A 102 -8.03 16.24 -3.02
N TYR A 103 -8.22 17.57 -2.95
CA TYR A 103 -7.78 18.40 -1.83
C TYR A 103 -8.62 19.68 -1.74
N ASP A 104 -8.67 20.29 -0.55
CA ASP A 104 -9.27 21.62 -0.34
C ASP A 104 -8.21 22.73 -0.46
N VAL A 105 -6.99 22.43 -0.02
CA VAL A 105 -5.81 23.29 -0.20
C VAL A 105 -4.60 22.42 -0.50
N LEU A 106 -3.71 22.88 -1.38
CA LEU A 106 -2.44 22.22 -1.66
C LEU A 106 -1.29 23.03 -1.04
N ILE A 107 -0.43 22.36 -0.28
CA ILE A 107 0.79 22.93 0.26
C ILE A 107 1.94 22.58 -0.68
N GLY A 108 2.59 23.63 -1.21
CA GLY A 108 3.65 23.52 -2.20
C GLY A 108 3.14 23.53 -3.64
N GLU A 109 4.06 23.39 -4.59
CA GLU A 109 3.75 23.28 -6.01
C GLU A 109 3.47 21.83 -6.39
N GLU A 110 2.66 21.61 -7.43
CA GLU A 110 2.41 20.27 -7.95
C GLU A 110 3.69 19.65 -8.51
N VAL A 111 4.00 18.45 -8.04
CA VAL A 111 5.15 17.68 -8.54
C VAL A 111 4.69 16.88 -9.76
N LYS A 112 5.28 17.13 -10.93
CA LYS A 112 5.01 16.36 -12.14
C LYS A 112 6.02 15.22 -12.25
N LYS A 113 5.56 13.98 -12.14
CA LYS A 113 6.34 12.79 -12.53
C LYS A 113 5.74 12.18 -13.78
N ASN A 114 6.60 11.78 -14.72
CA ASN A 114 6.18 11.00 -15.87
C ASN A 114 5.77 9.59 -15.42
N LYS A 115 4.83 8.98 -16.14
CA LYS A 115 4.51 7.57 -15.96
C LYS A 115 5.79 6.76 -16.15
N ASN A 116 6.20 6.05 -15.10
CA ASN A 116 7.37 5.19 -15.17
C ASN A 116 6.93 3.79 -15.63
N GLU A 117 7.36 3.38 -16.82
CA GLU A 117 7.15 2.02 -17.34
C GLU A 117 7.78 0.93 -16.44
N GLN A 118 8.76 1.30 -15.61
CA GLN A 118 9.40 0.41 -14.66
C GLN A 118 8.48 0.01 -13.49
N GLN A 119 7.35 0.69 -13.29
CA GLN A 119 6.41 0.35 -12.21
C GLN A 119 5.91 -1.10 -12.32
N GLU A 120 5.85 -1.68 -13.52
CA GLU A 120 5.44 -3.07 -13.72
C GLU A 120 6.62 -4.03 -13.94
N ALA A 121 7.86 -3.55 -13.99
CA ALA A 121 9.01 -4.39 -14.31
C ALA A 121 9.17 -5.52 -13.29
N PHE A 122 9.04 -5.20 -12.00
CA PHE A 122 9.20 -6.16 -10.91
C PHE A 122 8.14 -7.29 -10.97
N ILE A 123 6.89 -6.97 -11.32
CA ILE A 123 5.84 -7.99 -11.47
C ILE A 123 6.00 -8.78 -12.76
N LYS A 124 6.39 -8.15 -13.87
CA LYS A 124 6.64 -8.84 -15.15
C LYS A 124 7.75 -9.87 -15.04
N GLU A 125 8.83 -9.54 -14.33
CA GLU A 125 9.90 -10.51 -14.05
C GLU A 125 9.42 -11.65 -13.13
N PHE A 126 8.55 -11.36 -12.16
CA PHE A 126 7.98 -12.38 -11.29
C PHE A 126 6.97 -13.29 -12.01
N GLU A 127 6.17 -12.77 -12.94
CA GLU A 127 5.19 -13.53 -13.73
C GLU A 127 5.87 -14.56 -14.64
N LYS A 128 7.11 -14.31 -15.09
CA LYS A 128 7.91 -15.26 -15.89
C LYS A 128 8.36 -16.49 -15.11
N LYS A 129 8.30 -16.45 -13.77
CA LYS A 129 8.74 -17.57 -12.93
C LYS A 129 7.77 -18.76 -13.03
N PRO A 130 8.28 -20.01 -12.96
CA PRO A 130 7.44 -21.19 -12.81
C PRO A 130 6.44 -21.07 -11.65
N LEU A 131 5.32 -21.78 -11.73
CA LEU A 131 4.28 -21.75 -10.69
C LEU A 131 4.86 -22.19 -9.33
N GLU A 132 5.71 -23.20 -9.34
CA GLU A 132 6.38 -23.75 -8.17
C GLU A 132 7.27 -22.70 -7.49
N GLU A 133 8.01 -21.89 -8.25
CA GLU A 133 8.83 -20.80 -7.71
C GLU A 133 7.97 -19.69 -7.09
N ARG A 134 6.88 -19.31 -7.75
CA ARG A 134 5.95 -18.29 -7.25
C ARG A 134 5.27 -18.76 -5.96
N TRP A 135 4.86 -20.03 -5.91
CA TRP A 135 4.28 -20.65 -4.73
C TRP A 135 5.31 -20.78 -3.59
N LYS A 136 6.55 -21.14 -3.91
CA LYS A 136 7.64 -21.18 -2.93
C LYS A 136 7.90 -19.81 -2.31
N TYR A 137 7.96 -18.75 -3.13
CA TYR A 137 8.10 -17.38 -2.63
C TYR A 137 6.95 -16.99 -1.69
N PHE A 138 5.70 -17.31 -2.05
CA PHE A 138 4.55 -17.07 -1.18
C PHE A 138 4.70 -17.80 0.17
N GLN A 139 5.07 -19.08 0.15
CA GLN A 139 5.28 -19.87 1.35
C GLN A 139 6.39 -19.31 2.24
N GLU A 140 7.52 -18.91 1.65
CA GLU A 140 8.66 -18.30 2.37
C GLU A 140 8.29 -16.96 3.02
N GLN A 141 7.44 -16.15 2.38
CA GLN A 141 6.94 -14.92 2.97
C GLN A 141 5.90 -15.19 4.05
N ALA A 142 4.99 -16.13 3.82
CA ALA A 142 3.96 -16.52 4.78
C ALA A 142 4.56 -17.12 6.05
N SER A 143 5.60 -17.97 5.95
CA SER A 143 6.20 -18.65 7.11
C SER A 143 6.83 -17.70 8.14
N LYS A 144 7.17 -16.46 7.74
CA LYS A 144 7.68 -15.41 8.64
C LYS A 144 6.57 -14.72 9.45
N CYS A 145 5.30 -14.93 9.11
CA CYS A 145 4.20 -14.15 9.63
C CYS A 145 3.82 -14.57 11.06
N ILE A 146 3.97 -13.64 12.00
CA ILE A 146 3.56 -13.81 13.40
C ILE A 146 2.08 -13.40 13.66
N ARG A 147 1.31 -13.12 12.60
CA ARG A 147 -0.10 -12.70 12.66
C ARG A 147 -0.40 -11.53 13.61
N CYS A 148 0.51 -10.58 13.74
CA CYS A 148 0.30 -9.35 14.53
C CYS A 148 -0.73 -8.38 13.92
N TYR A 149 -1.17 -8.63 12.67
CA TYR A 149 -2.13 -7.81 11.91
C TYR A 149 -1.71 -6.36 11.64
N ALA A 150 -0.45 -5.97 11.86
CA ALA A 150 0.04 -4.63 11.55
C ALA A 150 -0.23 -4.23 10.08
N CYS A 151 -0.07 -5.16 9.14
CA CYS A 151 -0.38 -4.96 7.73
C CYS A 151 -1.87 -4.70 7.44
N ARG A 152 -2.79 -5.19 8.28
CA ARG A 152 -4.23 -4.90 8.21
C ARG A 152 -4.50 -3.52 8.78
N GLN A 153 -3.97 -3.22 9.98
CA GLN A 153 -4.21 -1.96 10.68
C GLN A 153 -3.63 -0.75 9.95
N ALA A 154 -2.49 -0.93 9.28
CA ALA A 154 -1.86 0.12 8.49
C ALA A 154 -2.55 0.38 7.13
N CYS A 155 -3.50 -0.47 6.71
CA CYS A 155 -4.16 -0.32 5.42
C CYS A 155 -5.44 0.51 5.55
N PRO A 156 -5.53 1.71 4.94
CA PRO A 156 -6.75 2.52 4.99
C PRO A 156 -7.96 1.81 4.37
N ASN A 157 -7.72 0.94 3.39
CA ASN A 157 -8.76 0.22 2.66
C ASN A 157 -9.12 -1.14 3.30
N CYS A 158 -8.69 -1.38 4.55
CA CYS A 158 -9.13 -2.50 5.39
C CYS A 158 -10.07 -2.00 6.51
N TYR A 159 -11.26 -1.50 6.14
CA TYR A 159 -12.21 -0.85 7.05
C TYR A 159 -13.40 -1.72 7.48
N CYS A 160 -13.43 -3.01 7.13
CA CYS A 160 -14.53 -3.89 7.49
C CYS A 160 -14.78 -3.88 9.00
N LYS A 161 -16.02 -3.58 9.42
CA LYS A 161 -16.44 -3.63 10.83
C LYS A 161 -16.31 -5.05 11.40
N GLU A 162 -16.60 -6.03 10.57
CA GLU A 162 -16.48 -7.45 10.88
C GLU A 162 -15.43 -8.07 9.96
N CYS A 163 -14.27 -8.40 10.51
CA CYS A 163 -13.17 -8.99 9.75
C CYS A 163 -13.14 -10.51 9.91
N PHE A 164 -13.08 -11.26 8.80
CA PHE A 164 -12.93 -12.72 8.82
C PHE A 164 -11.77 -13.21 9.69
N ALA A 165 -10.73 -12.38 9.83
CA ALA A 165 -9.55 -12.70 10.63
C ALA A 165 -9.76 -12.58 12.16
N GLU A 166 -10.87 -11.98 12.58
CA GLU A 166 -11.24 -11.77 13.99
C GLU A 166 -12.55 -12.50 14.36
N GLN A 167 -13.26 -13.06 13.37
CA GLN A 167 -14.51 -13.76 13.63
C GLN A 167 -14.29 -15.11 14.31
N THR A 168 -15.04 -15.34 15.38
CA THR A 168 -15.12 -16.65 16.06
C THR A 168 -16.35 -17.46 15.63
N LYS A 169 -17.35 -16.82 15.00
CA LYS A 169 -18.61 -17.44 14.55
C LYS A 169 -19.11 -16.83 13.23
N PRO A 170 -19.08 -17.56 12.10
CA PRO A 170 -18.36 -18.82 11.92
C PRO A 170 -16.85 -18.59 12.05
N LYS A 171 -16.12 -19.61 12.52
CA LYS A 171 -14.66 -19.56 12.63
C LYS A 171 -14.05 -19.86 11.26
N TRP A 172 -13.69 -18.81 10.53
CA TRP A 172 -13.05 -18.93 9.21
C TRP A 172 -11.59 -19.37 9.31
N ILE A 173 -10.86 -18.88 10.32
CA ILE A 173 -9.46 -19.21 10.57
C ILE A 173 -9.21 -19.45 12.06
N GLY A 174 -8.20 -20.25 12.39
CA GLY A 174 -7.64 -20.34 13.73
C GLY A 174 -7.03 -19.01 14.19
N VAL A 175 -6.71 -18.91 15.48
CA VAL A 175 -6.09 -17.72 16.09
C VAL A 175 -4.58 -17.86 16.29
N THR A 176 -4.03 -19.05 16.02
CA THR A 176 -2.61 -19.39 16.26
C THR A 176 -1.75 -19.12 15.03
N ASP A 177 -0.45 -19.32 15.14
CA ASP A 177 0.55 -19.23 14.06
C ASP A 177 0.60 -20.49 13.17
N ASN A 178 -0.47 -21.30 13.12
CA ASN A 178 -0.51 -22.44 12.21
C ASN A 178 -0.41 -21.93 10.77
N ILE A 179 0.47 -22.56 9.98
CA ILE A 179 0.74 -22.15 8.61
C ILE A 179 -0.51 -22.15 7.73
N SER A 180 -1.46 -23.08 7.94
CA SER A 180 -2.72 -23.10 7.18
C SER A 180 -3.55 -21.83 7.42
N ASP A 181 -3.62 -21.39 8.68
CA ASP A 181 -4.36 -20.17 9.05
C ASP A 181 -3.65 -18.90 8.55
N ILE A 182 -2.32 -18.88 8.59
CA ILE A 182 -1.51 -17.79 8.04
C ILE A 182 -1.74 -17.69 6.52
N MET A 183 -1.67 -18.81 5.80
CA MET A 183 -1.90 -18.84 4.37
C MET A 183 -3.31 -18.33 4.04
N PHE A 184 -4.33 -18.81 4.74
CA PHE A 184 -5.70 -18.34 4.54
C PHE A 184 -5.83 -16.83 4.82
N PHE A 185 -5.23 -16.33 5.90
CA PHE A 185 -5.23 -14.90 6.20
C PHE A 185 -4.58 -14.08 5.09
N GLN A 186 -3.39 -14.49 4.62
CA GLN A 186 -2.67 -13.74 3.59
C GLN A 186 -3.41 -13.77 2.25
N ILE A 187 -3.85 -14.94 1.80
CA ILE A 187 -4.64 -15.10 0.57
C ILE A 187 -5.94 -14.28 0.68
N GLY A 188 -6.72 -14.48 1.72
CA GLY A 188 -7.98 -13.76 1.92
C GLY A 188 -7.80 -12.24 1.95
N ARG A 189 -6.78 -11.74 2.66
CA ARG A 189 -6.45 -10.32 2.69
C ARG A 189 -6.05 -9.80 1.30
N ILE A 190 -5.20 -10.52 0.57
CA ILE A 190 -4.79 -10.15 -0.79
C ILE A 190 -6.01 -10.01 -1.69
N PHE A 191 -6.88 -11.04 -1.74
CA PHE A 191 -8.09 -11.02 -2.56
C PHE A 191 -9.10 -9.94 -2.14
N HIS A 192 -9.28 -9.69 -0.84
CA HIS A 192 -10.15 -8.59 -0.35
C HIS A 192 -9.68 -7.19 -0.77
N GLN A 193 -8.43 -7.05 -1.22
CA GLN A 193 -7.87 -5.80 -1.73
C GLN A 193 -7.98 -5.66 -3.26
N ALA A 194 -8.53 -6.64 -3.98
CA ALA A 194 -8.82 -6.51 -5.40
C ALA A 194 -9.75 -5.29 -5.65
N GLY A 195 -9.33 -4.37 -6.51
CA GLY A 195 -10.05 -3.12 -6.78
C GLY A 195 -9.95 -2.04 -5.68
N ARG A 196 -9.22 -2.31 -4.59
CA ARG A 196 -9.02 -1.37 -3.48
C ARG A 196 -7.56 -1.01 -3.21
N CYS A 197 -6.61 -1.91 -3.49
CA CYS A 197 -5.20 -1.62 -3.28
C CYS A 197 -4.75 -0.47 -4.18
N ILE A 198 -4.17 0.57 -3.60
CA ILE A 198 -3.62 1.73 -4.32
C ILE A 198 -2.09 1.70 -4.40
N ASP A 199 -1.48 0.56 -4.06
CA ASP A 199 -0.05 0.34 -4.07
C ASP A 199 0.75 1.37 -3.24
N CYS A 200 0.36 1.66 -2.00
CA CYS A 200 1.09 2.62 -1.14
C CYS A 200 2.26 2.00 -0.35
N GLY A 201 2.38 0.67 -0.32
CA GLY A 201 3.38 -0.05 0.48
C GLY A 201 3.21 0.05 2.00
N ALA A 202 2.10 0.61 2.51
CA ALA A 202 1.90 0.76 3.96
C ALA A 202 1.96 -0.57 4.71
N CYS A 203 1.46 -1.65 4.10
CA CYS A 203 1.49 -2.98 4.69
C CYS A 203 2.90 -3.60 4.79
N VAL A 204 3.78 -3.27 3.84
CA VAL A 204 5.18 -3.73 3.86
C VAL A 204 5.94 -2.98 4.95
N ARG A 205 5.81 -1.64 4.98
CA ARG A 205 6.45 -0.79 5.99
C ARG A 205 6.00 -1.12 7.43
N ALA A 206 4.74 -1.50 7.61
CA ALA A 206 4.21 -1.84 8.93
C ALA A 206 4.59 -3.25 9.40
N CYS A 207 5.18 -4.10 8.55
CA CYS A 207 5.47 -5.47 8.93
C CYS A 207 6.77 -5.57 9.73
N PRO A 208 6.73 -5.97 11.01
CA PRO A 208 7.95 -6.11 11.81
C PRO A 208 8.84 -7.29 11.35
N MET A 209 8.29 -8.20 10.56
CA MET A 209 8.98 -9.39 10.04
C MET A 209 9.56 -9.19 8.64
N GLY A 210 9.48 -7.97 8.09
CA GLY A 210 9.98 -7.66 6.75
C GLY A 210 9.29 -8.47 5.63
N ILE A 211 8.01 -8.81 5.82
CA ILE A 211 7.24 -9.56 4.83
C ILE A 211 6.84 -8.64 3.70
N ASP A 212 7.19 -9.03 2.47
CA ASP A 212 6.75 -8.36 1.27
C ASP A 212 5.84 -9.28 0.44
N LEU A 213 4.53 -9.05 0.58
CA LEU A 213 3.50 -9.66 -0.26
C LEU A 213 2.92 -8.64 -1.26
N ARG A 214 3.57 -7.48 -1.43
CA ARG A 214 3.17 -6.45 -2.39
C ARG A 214 3.10 -7.02 -3.80
N ILE A 215 4.01 -7.94 -4.16
CA ILE A 215 4.01 -8.63 -5.45
C ILE A 215 2.64 -9.21 -5.82
N PHE A 216 1.96 -9.84 -4.86
CA PHE A 216 0.64 -10.46 -5.08
C PHE A 216 -0.49 -9.43 -5.05
N THR A 217 -0.42 -8.43 -4.16
CA THR A 217 -1.43 -7.35 -4.18
C THR A 217 -1.32 -6.49 -5.43
N TYR A 218 -0.11 -6.26 -5.95
CA TYR A 218 0.13 -5.52 -7.19
C TYR A 218 -0.32 -6.33 -8.40
N LYS A 219 -0.09 -7.65 -8.40
CA LYS A 219 -0.67 -8.55 -9.40
C LYS A 219 -2.19 -8.37 -9.50
N LEU A 220 -2.90 -8.29 -8.37
CA LEU A 220 -4.34 -8.01 -8.39
C LEU A 220 -4.70 -6.62 -8.92
N ILE A 221 -3.87 -5.59 -8.69
CA ILE A 221 -4.08 -4.27 -9.31
C ILE A 221 -3.97 -4.40 -10.83
N LYS A 222 -2.92 -5.08 -11.32
CA LYS A 222 -2.70 -5.33 -12.75
C LYS A 222 -3.86 -6.11 -13.37
N ASP A 223 -4.29 -7.20 -12.73
CA ASP A 223 -5.41 -8.03 -13.20
C ASP A 223 -6.72 -7.24 -13.25
N VAL A 224 -7.00 -6.46 -12.21
CA VAL A 224 -8.20 -5.62 -12.17
C VAL A 224 -8.20 -4.60 -13.31
N LYS A 225 -7.04 -4.02 -13.62
CA LYS A 225 -6.89 -3.09 -14.74
C LYS A 225 -7.05 -3.79 -16.10
N GLU A 226 -6.44 -4.97 -16.28
CA GLU A 226 -6.50 -5.75 -17.53
C GLU A 226 -7.89 -6.34 -17.80
N PHE A 227 -8.61 -6.76 -16.77
CA PHE A 227 -9.92 -7.40 -16.91
C PHE A 227 -11.09 -6.41 -16.89
N PHE A 228 -11.01 -5.37 -16.07
CA PHE A 228 -12.15 -4.45 -15.83
C PHE A 228 -11.88 -3.00 -16.26
N GLY A 229 -10.66 -2.68 -16.72
CA GLY A 229 -10.26 -1.31 -17.07
C GLY A 229 -10.18 -0.37 -15.86
N TYR A 230 -10.24 -0.92 -14.65
CA TYR A 230 -10.40 -0.15 -13.42
C TYR A 230 -9.07 0.09 -12.71
N GLU A 231 -8.89 1.28 -12.16
CA GLU A 231 -7.77 1.60 -11.27
C GLU A 231 -8.26 2.17 -9.94
N ALA A 232 -7.73 1.66 -8.83
CA ALA A 232 -8.20 2.06 -7.50
C ALA A 232 -7.84 3.52 -7.19
N GLY A 233 -8.78 4.24 -6.59
CA GLY A 233 -8.53 5.56 -6.01
C GLY A 233 -8.27 6.68 -7.02
N ILE A 234 -8.57 6.52 -8.31
CA ILE A 234 -8.40 7.59 -9.33
C ILE A 234 -9.67 8.39 -9.61
N SER A 235 -10.84 7.81 -9.37
CA SER A 235 -12.14 8.40 -9.66
C SER A 235 -13.13 8.14 -8.53
N LEU A 236 -13.92 9.17 -8.21
CA LEU A 236 -15.05 9.10 -7.27
C LEU A 236 -16.30 8.49 -7.93
N GLU A 237 -16.46 8.66 -9.24
CA GLU A 237 -17.67 8.27 -9.98
C GLU A 237 -17.63 6.81 -10.44
N GLU A 238 -16.44 6.26 -10.63
CA GLU A 238 -16.29 4.90 -11.16
C GLU A 238 -16.39 3.85 -10.05
N ALA A 239 -17.48 3.08 -10.04
CA ALA A 239 -17.71 2.01 -9.09
C ALA A 239 -16.63 0.91 -9.17
N PRO A 240 -16.20 0.32 -8.03
CA PRO A 240 -15.22 -0.76 -8.05
C PRO A 240 -15.80 -2.04 -8.68
N PRO A 241 -14.97 -2.87 -9.33
CA PRO A 241 -15.41 -4.01 -10.14
C PRO A 241 -16.12 -5.10 -9.33
N LEU A 242 -15.86 -5.22 -8.02
CA LEU A 242 -16.52 -6.20 -7.16
C LEU A 242 -17.85 -5.71 -6.55
N ALA A 243 -18.25 -4.47 -6.86
CA ALA A 243 -19.52 -3.88 -6.43
C ALA A 243 -20.45 -3.54 -7.60
N THR A 244 -20.02 -3.81 -8.84
CA THR A 244 -20.77 -3.54 -10.05
C THR A 244 -20.69 -4.75 -10.98
N PHE A 245 -21.54 -4.77 -12.00
CA PHE A 245 -21.55 -5.79 -13.04
C PHE A 245 -21.76 -5.08 -14.37
N LYS A 246 -20.94 -5.41 -15.38
CA LYS A 246 -21.16 -4.98 -16.75
C LYS A 246 -21.44 -6.21 -17.62
N SER A 247 -22.41 -6.08 -18.52
CA SER A 247 -22.79 -7.19 -19.41
C SER A 247 -21.69 -7.61 -20.38
N ASP A 248 -20.70 -6.74 -20.62
CA ASP A 248 -19.54 -6.97 -21.47
C ASP A 248 -18.26 -7.31 -20.68
N ASP A 249 -18.35 -7.53 -19.36
CA ASP A 249 -17.23 -8.06 -18.56
C ASP A 249 -16.79 -9.41 -19.12
N LYS A 250 -15.47 -9.65 -19.20
CA LYS A 250 -14.91 -10.89 -19.75
C LYS A 250 -15.38 -12.10 -18.93
N GLN A 251 -16.07 -13.04 -19.58
CA GLN A 251 -16.60 -14.27 -18.96
C GLN A 251 -15.72 -15.50 -19.25
N GLU A 252 -14.45 -15.33 -19.63
CA GLU A 252 -13.54 -16.43 -20.01
C GLU A 252 -13.30 -17.46 -18.89
N PHE A 253 -13.64 -17.13 -17.65
CA PHE A 253 -13.57 -18.01 -16.48
C PHE A 253 -14.81 -18.91 -16.29
N ILE A 254 -15.93 -18.63 -16.98
CA ILE A 254 -17.11 -19.49 -17.00
C ILE A 254 -16.83 -20.59 -18.02
N THR A 255 -16.17 -21.65 -17.55
CA THR A 255 -15.75 -22.75 -18.42
C THR A 255 -16.90 -23.65 -18.86
N GLU A 256 -18.07 -23.57 -18.22
CA GLU A 256 -19.31 -24.22 -18.66
C GLU A 256 -20.53 -23.34 -18.31
N PRO A 257 -21.32 -22.87 -19.30
CA PRO A 257 -22.53 -22.08 -19.08
C PRO A 257 -23.73 -22.89 -18.57
#